data_AF-A0A2D8SVW2-F1
#
_entry.id   AF-A0A2D8SVW2-F1
#
_cell.length_a   1.000
_cell.length_b   1.000
_cell.length_c   1.000
_cell.angle_alpha   90.00
_cell.angle_beta   90.00
_cell.angle_gamma   90.00
#
_symmetry.space_group_name_H-M   'P 1'
#
loop_
_entity.id
_entity.type
_entity.pdbx_description
1 polymer ?
#
loop_
_entity_poly.entity_id
_entity_poly.type
_entity_poly.pdbx_seq_one_letter_code
_entity_poly.pdbx_strand_id
1 'polypeptide(L)'
;MKKTKKVEAKTKGTSRLRWIVGGTACVVTVVTLSWSLGMFGTAEDPRVTEIKNLQQDLAKKFKPTQGPSSMSDAVERVTAITTVMTKVAALPEDLRSEAMQPGKKIMMESMEATVNNYFELPQSEREAYLDNQIRQMEFMRQAFEAGKSVMGAIGWSKKKPDVESSKNSAVAKNGGEKDGPPWTKNRSEDERNAWRKKMIDRTTPEQRAKFGEYFSAMKRRREELGLPSWGQK
;
A
#
# COMPACT_ATOMS: atom_id res chain seq x y z
N MET A 1 25.07 -3.78 -95.87
CA MET A 1 24.62 -4.87 -94.96
C MET A 1 25.24 -4.69 -93.58
N LYS A 2 24.39 -4.72 -92.54
CA LYS A 2 24.62 -5.06 -91.10
C LYS A 2 25.78 -4.33 -90.37
N LYS A 3 25.54 -3.18 -89.74
CA LYS A 3 25.14 -2.93 -88.31
C LYS A 3 26.12 -3.44 -87.25
N THR A 4 26.71 -2.47 -86.54
CA THR A 4 27.50 -2.53 -85.30
C THR A 4 26.70 -3.07 -84.10
N LYS A 5 27.39 -3.67 -83.13
CA LYS A 5 27.23 -3.40 -81.67
C LYS A 5 28.28 -4.16 -80.84
N LYS A 6 29.20 -3.40 -80.24
CA LYS A 6 30.07 -3.84 -79.13
C LYS A 6 29.32 -3.56 -77.84
N VAL A 7 29.14 -4.58 -76.99
CA VAL A 7 28.46 -4.48 -75.69
C VAL A 7 29.47 -3.97 -74.66
N GLU A 8 29.27 -2.77 -74.14
CA GLU A 8 29.95 -2.30 -72.94
C GLU A 8 29.22 -2.80 -71.70
N ALA A 9 29.89 -3.63 -70.91
CA ALA A 9 29.44 -4.02 -69.57
C ALA A 9 29.70 -2.87 -68.60
N LYS A 10 28.64 -2.18 -68.16
CA LYS A 10 28.72 -1.15 -67.12
C LYS A 10 28.54 -1.80 -65.75
N THR A 11 29.63 -2.04 -65.04
CA THR A 11 29.64 -2.56 -63.66
C THR A 11 29.02 -1.53 -62.70
N LYS A 12 27.81 -1.79 -62.20
CA LYS A 12 27.16 -0.98 -61.15
C LYS A 12 27.60 -1.50 -59.77
N GLY A 13 28.72 -0.98 -59.28
CA GLY A 13 29.31 -1.35 -57.98
C GLY A 13 29.09 -0.32 -56.86
N THR A 14 27.90 0.25 -56.68
CA THR A 14 27.66 1.22 -55.58
C THR A 14 26.18 1.26 -55.19
N SER A 15 25.68 0.24 -54.47
CA SER A 15 24.30 0.27 -53.96
C SER A 15 24.10 -0.43 -52.62
N ARG A 16 24.89 -1.46 -52.29
CA ARG A 16 24.67 -2.24 -51.06
C ARG A 16 25.19 -1.57 -49.78
N LEU A 17 26.26 -0.76 -49.86
CA LEU A 17 26.80 -0.06 -48.68
C LEU A 17 25.93 1.11 -48.20
N ARG A 18 25.27 1.83 -49.13
CA ARG A 18 24.37 2.96 -48.81
C ARG A 18 23.09 2.52 -48.09
N TRP A 19 22.62 1.31 -48.37
CA TRP A 19 21.44 0.75 -47.69
C TRP A 19 21.75 0.25 -46.29
N ILE A 20 22.96 -0.28 -46.06
CA ILE A 20 23.39 -0.73 -44.73
C ILE A 20 23.59 0.48 -43.81
N VAL A 21 24.32 1.52 -44.25
CA VAL A 21 24.58 2.72 -43.41
C VAL A 21 23.29 3.52 -43.13
N GLY A 22 22.39 3.64 -44.10
CA GLY A 22 21.08 4.29 -43.89
C GLY A 22 20.15 3.51 -42.94
N GLY A 23 20.16 2.18 -43.03
CA GLY A 23 19.39 1.32 -42.14
C GLY A 23 19.88 1.34 -40.70
N THR A 24 21.20 1.30 -40.48
CA THR A 24 21.78 1.35 -39.12
C THR A 24 21.56 2.72 -38.47
N ALA A 25 21.67 3.82 -39.23
CA ALA A 25 21.38 5.16 -38.72
C ALA A 25 19.91 5.32 -38.27
N CYS A 26 18.95 4.75 -39.01
CA CYS A 26 17.54 4.73 -38.61
C CYS A 26 17.27 3.88 -37.37
N VAL A 27 17.95 2.74 -37.19
CA VAL A 27 17.78 1.93 -35.98
C VAL A 27 18.36 2.64 -34.76
N VAL A 28 19.52 3.27 -34.88
CA VAL A 28 20.14 4.03 -33.78
C VAL A 28 19.30 5.25 -33.41
N THR A 29 18.73 5.98 -34.38
CA THR A 29 17.84 7.12 -34.07
C THR A 29 16.52 6.69 -33.47
N VAL A 30 15.94 5.57 -33.91
CA VAL A 30 14.74 5.02 -33.26
C VAL A 30 15.06 4.59 -31.84
N VAL A 31 16.19 3.93 -31.59
CA VAL A 31 16.60 3.52 -30.23
C VAL A 31 16.90 4.72 -29.33
N THR A 32 17.58 5.76 -29.81
CA THR A 32 17.85 6.96 -29.00
C THR A 32 16.62 7.81 -28.77
N LEU A 33 15.72 7.91 -29.76
CA LEU A 33 14.39 8.53 -29.58
C LEU A 33 13.53 7.72 -28.60
N SER A 34 13.62 6.39 -28.63
CA SER A 34 12.95 5.52 -27.66
C SER A 34 13.50 5.70 -26.24
N TRP A 35 14.81 5.94 -26.12
CA TRP A 35 15.47 6.27 -24.86
C TRP A 35 15.11 7.68 -24.36
N SER A 36 15.05 8.69 -25.23
CA SER A 36 14.75 10.07 -24.86
C SER A 36 13.26 10.39 -24.67
N LEU A 37 12.37 9.62 -25.31
CA LEU A 37 10.92 9.67 -25.08
C LEU A 37 10.47 8.91 -23.82
N GLY A 38 11.42 8.38 -23.02
CA GLY A 38 11.09 7.64 -21.79
C GLY A 38 10.39 6.31 -22.04
N MET A 39 10.52 5.73 -23.24
CA MET A 39 9.96 4.41 -23.57
C MET A 39 10.70 3.25 -22.89
N PHE A 40 11.87 3.54 -22.30
CA PHE A 40 12.56 2.72 -21.30
C PHE A 40 12.51 3.39 -19.91
N GLY A 41 11.38 4.01 -19.60
CA GLY A 41 11.13 4.66 -18.31
C GLY A 41 11.49 3.72 -17.17
N THR A 42 12.10 4.30 -16.14
CA THR A 42 12.49 3.69 -14.86
C THR A 42 11.65 2.45 -14.58
N ALA A 43 12.21 1.28 -14.87
CA ALA A 43 11.52 0.03 -14.60
C ALA A 43 11.16 0.05 -13.11
N GLU A 44 9.86 0.11 -12.82
CA GLU A 44 9.37 -0.03 -11.46
C GLU A 44 10.00 -1.29 -10.88
N ASP A 45 10.59 -1.19 -9.68
CA ASP A 45 11.34 -2.31 -9.12
C ASP A 45 10.45 -3.56 -9.16
N PRO A 46 10.89 -4.67 -9.78
CA PRO A 46 10.05 -5.85 -9.97
C PRO A 46 9.48 -6.37 -8.64
N ARG A 47 10.19 -6.13 -7.53
CA ARG A 47 9.74 -6.47 -6.17
C ARG A 47 8.54 -5.61 -5.71
N VAL A 48 8.51 -4.34 -6.08
CA VAL A 48 7.37 -3.44 -5.81
C VAL A 48 6.18 -3.90 -6.62
N THR A 49 6.34 -4.15 -7.92
CA THR A 49 5.25 -4.62 -8.79
C THR A 49 4.68 -5.96 -8.32
N GLU A 50 5.53 -6.89 -7.88
CA GLU A 50 5.08 -8.17 -7.29
C GLU A 50 4.19 -7.95 -6.06
N ILE A 51 4.55 -7.01 -5.17
CA ILE A 51 3.74 -6.67 -3.99
C ILE A 51 2.43 -6.00 -4.41
N LYS A 52 2.44 -5.10 -5.41
CA LYS A 52 1.23 -4.46 -5.92
C LYS A 52 0.25 -5.51 -6.48
N ASN A 53 0.75 -6.47 -7.26
CA ASN A 53 -0.04 -7.56 -7.81
C ASN A 53 -0.58 -8.48 -6.70
N LEU A 54 0.27 -8.84 -5.72
CA LEU A 54 -0.15 -9.62 -4.56
C LEU A 54 -1.28 -8.92 -3.80
N GLN A 55 -1.17 -7.61 -3.52
CA GLN A 55 -2.21 -6.84 -2.85
C GLN A 55 -3.52 -6.82 -3.66
N GLN A 56 -3.45 -6.70 -4.98
CA GLN A 56 -4.63 -6.74 -5.85
C GLN A 56 -5.30 -8.12 -5.86
N ASP A 57 -4.52 -9.19 -5.94
CA ASP A 57 -5.05 -10.56 -5.93
C ASP A 57 -5.65 -10.90 -4.57
N LEU A 58 -5.04 -10.42 -3.48
CA LEU A 58 -5.62 -10.50 -2.15
C LEU A 58 -6.91 -9.70 -2.03
N ALA A 59 -7.01 -8.52 -2.64
CA ALA A 59 -8.26 -7.74 -2.65
C ALA A 59 -9.36 -8.39 -3.50
N LYS A 60 -9.01 -9.17 -4.53
CA LYS A 60 -9.96 -10.01 -5.28
C LYS A 60 -10.44 -11.19 -4.44
N LYS A 61 -9.51 -11.88 -3.75
CA LYS A 61 -9.83 -13.03 -2.87
C LYS A 61 -10.65 -12.57 -1.65
N PHE A 62 -10.24 -11.49 -1.03
CA PHE A 62 -10.82 -10.93 0.18
C PHE A 62 -11.39 -9.55 -0.14
N LYS A 63 -12.69 -9.50 -0.44
CA LYS A 63 -13.39 -8.25 -0.75
C LYS A 63 -13.10 -7.21 0.36
N PRO A 64 -12.53 -6.03 0.03
CA PRO A 64 -12.08 -5.07 1.05
C PRO A 64 -13.20 -4.56 1.96
N THR A 65 -14.44 -4.51 1.46
CA THR A 65 -15.64 -4.07 2.17
C THR A 65 -16.26 -5.14 3.06
N GLN A 66 -15.75 -6.37 3.01
CA GLN A 66 -16.24 -7.50 3.79
C GLN A 66 -15.14 -7.97 4.75
N GLY A 67 -15.35 -7.80 6.05
CA GLY A 67 -14.49 -8.41 7.06
C GLY A 67 -14.66 -9.93 7.13
N PRO A 68 -13.85 -10.61 7.96
CA PRO A 68 -13.86 -12.06 8.01
C PRO A 68 -15.18 -12.64 8.54
N SER A 69 -15.69 -13.68 7.91
CA SER A 69 -16.93 -14.34 8.34
C SER A 69 -16.74 -15.33 9.50
N SER A 70 -15.49 -15.76 9.72
CA SER A 70 -15.11 -16.72 10.76
C SER A 70 -13.69 -16.47 11.25
N MET A 71 -13.31 -17.15 12.35
CA MET A 71 -11.93 -17.13 12.85
C MET A 71 -10.92 -17.71 11.84
N SER A 72 -11.29 -18.76 11.08
CA SER A 72 -10.41 -19.32 10.06
C SER A 72 -10.17 -18.35 8.90
N ASP A 73 -11.21 -17.67 8.41
CA ASP A 73 -11.10 -16.62 7.39
C ASP A 73 -10.22 -15.46 7.91
N ALA A 74 -10.36 -15.08 9.17
CA ALA A 74 -9.50 -14.07 9.79
C ALA A 74 -8.03 -14.49 9.83
N VAL A 75 -7.73 -15.74 10.18
CA VAL A 75 -6.35 -16.27 10.17
C VAL A 75 -5.75 -16.26 8.77
N GLU A 76 -6.53 -16.63 7.74
CA GLU A 76 -6.07 -16.54 6.35
C GLU A 76 -5.75 -15.11 5.93
N ARG A 77 -6.62 -14.16 6.27
CA ARG A 77 -6.41 -12.73 5.97
C ARG A 77 -5.20 -12.17 6.71
N VAL A 78 -5.02 -12.50 7.98
CA VAL A 78 -3.84 -12.09 8.75
C VAL A 78 -2.57 -12.70 8.17
N THR A 79 -2.60 -13.96 7.73
CA THR A 79 -1.46 -14.61 7.06
C THR A 79 -1.12 -13.90 5.74
N ALA A 80 -2.14 -13.54 4.96
CA ALA A 80 -1.97 -12.77 3.73
C ALA A 80 -1.38 -11.38 3.99
N ILE A 81 -1.91 -10.65 4.97
CA ILE A 81 -1.38 -9.34 5.38
C ILE A 81 0.07 -9.47 5.85
N THR A 82 0.36 -10.48 6.68
CA THR A 82 1.72 -10.76 7.15
C THR A 82 2.66 -11.00 5.99
N THR A 83 2.23 -11.77 4.98
CA THR A 83 3.03 -12.04 3.78
C THR A 83 3.36 -10.76 3.01
N VAL A 84 2.36 -9.88 2.80
CA VAL A 84 2.57 -8.56 2.18
C VAL A 84 3.57 -7.74 3.00
N MET A 85 3.38 -7.65 4.31
CA MET A 85 4.26 -6.88 5.20
C MET A 85 5.69 -7.42 5.24
N THR A 86 5.88 -8.74 5.18
CA THR A 86 7.21 -9.39 5.07
C THR A 86 7.90 -9.00 3.78
N LYS A 87 7.19 -9.06 2.64
CA LYS A 87 7.75 -8.67 1.35
C LYS A 87 8.09 -7.19 1.31
N VAL A 88 7.24 -6.32 1.86
CA VAL A 88 7.51 -4.89 2.01
C VAL A 88 8.72 -4.65 2.90
N ALA A 89 8.83 -5.33 4.04
CA ALA A 89 9.97 -5.16 4.96
C ALA A 89 11.31 -5.59 4.33
N ALA A 90 11.29 -6.54 3.39
CA ALA A 90 12.47 -6.94 2.63
C ALA A 90 12.91 -5.90 1.57
N LEU A 91 12.07 -4.91 1.25
CA LEU A 91 12.44 -3.81 0.36
C LEU A 91 13.36 -2.78 1.05
N PRO A 92 14.20 -2.07 0.26
CA PRO A 92 14.81 -0.81 0.65
C PRO A 92 13.76 0.20 1.18
N GLU A 93 14.12 1.01 2.19
CA GLU A 93 13.20 1.90 2.92
C GLU A 93 12.44 2.88 2.00
N ASP A 94 13.13 3.40 0.98
CA ASP A 94 12.59 4.31 -0.02
C ASP A 94 11.47 3.68 -0.87
N LEU A 95 11.53 2.37 -1.11
CA LEU A 95 10.54 1.62 -1.90
C LEU A 95 9.35 1.10 -1.07
N ARG A 96 9.49 1.04 0.27
CA ARG A 96 8.42 0.54 1.16
C ARG A 96 7.16 1.37 1.08
N SER A 97 7.32 2.69 1.06
CA SER A 97 6.19 3.63 0.99
C SER A 97 5.41 3.45 -0.31
N GLU A 98 6.11 3.19 -1.41
CA GLU A 98 5.50 2.95 -2.71
C GLU A 98 4.74 1.62 -2.75
N ALA A 99 5.36 0.54 -2.27
CA ALA A 99 4.75 -0.79 -2.21
C ALA A 99 3.48 -0.85 -1.34
N MET A 100 3.35 0.07 -0.37
CA MET A 100 2.17 0.17 0.50
C MET A 100 1.05 1.07 -0.04
N GLN A 101 1.29 1.88 -1.08
CA GLN A 101 0.26 2.81 -1.58
C GLN A 101 -1.03 2.10 -2.04
N PRO A 102 -0.98 1.01 -2.83
CA PRO A 102 -2.21 0.38 -3.30
C PRO A 102 -3.02 -0.22 -2.16
N GLY A 103 -2.37 -0.94 -1.24
CA GLY A 103 -3.01 -1.45 -0.03
C GLY A 103 -3.66 -0.35 0.82
N LYS A 104 -2.99 0.81 0.96
CA LYS A 104 -3.56 1.97 1.66
C LYS A 104 -4.80 2.52 0.94
N LYS A 105 -4.78 2.62 -0.39
CA LYS A 105 -5.92 3.10 -1.17
C LYS A 105 -7.12 2.17 -0.99
N ILE A 106 -6.91 0.87 -1.14
CA ILE A 106 -7.94 -0.17 -0.97
C ILE A 106 -8.58 -0.08 0.42
N MET A 107 -7.77 0.08 1.47
CA MET A 107 -8.26 0.21 2.84
C MET A 107 -9.05 1.50 3.07
N MET A 108 -8.65 2.62 2.47
CA MET A 108 -9.37 3.88 2.58
C MET A 108 -10.73 3.81 1.87
N GLU A 109 -10.75 3.27 0.65
CA GLU A 109 -11.99 3.07 -0.12
C GLU A 109 -12.94 2.10 0.59
N SER A 110 -12.42 1.04 1.21
CA SER A 110 -13.26 0.11 1.96
C SER A 110 -13.86 0.76 3.21
N MET A 111 -13.08 1.57 3.92
CA MET A 111 -13.58 2.32 5.08
C MET A 111 -14.67 3.30 4.68
N GLU A 112 -14.47 4.05 3.59
CA GLU A 112 -15.48 4.98 3.07
C GLU A 112 -16.77 4.25 2.69
N ALA A 113 -16.66 3.11 1.99
CA ALA A 113 -17.82 2.30 1.65
C ALA A 113 -18.54 1.77 2.90
N THR A 114 -17.82 1.29 3.92
CA THR A 114 -18.39 0.85 5.20
C THR A 114 -19.16 1.99 5.89
N VAL A 115 -18.58 3.19 5.94
CA VAL A 115 -19.24 4.37 6.53
C VAL A 115 -20.50 4.74 5.76
N ASN A 116 -20.44 4.77 4.42
CA ASN A 116 -21.59 5.12 3.59
C ASN A 116 -22.72 4.08 3.73
N ASN A 117 -22.39 2.79 3.68
CA ASN A 117 -23.34 1.70 3.88
C ASN A 117 -24.09 1.84 5.22
N TYR A 118 -23.42 2.25 6.30
CA TYR A 118 -24.06 2.48 7.60
C TYR A 118 -25.14 3.57 7.55
N PHE A 119 -24.90 4.67 6.83
CA PHE A 119 -25.86 5.77 6.72
C PHE A 119 -27.00 5.48 5.72
N GLU A 120 -26.74 4.65 4.72
CA GLU A 120 -27.75 4.19 3.75
C GLU A 120 -28.75 3.20 4.37
N LEU A 121 -28.35 2.48 5.42
CA LEU A 121 -29.22 1.54 6.12
C LEU A 121 -30.34 2.25 6.93
N PRO A 122 -31.55 1.65 6.98
CA PRO A 122 -32.60 2.06 7.91
C PRO A 122 -32.10 2.06 9.36
N GLN A 123 -32.59 2.99 10.18
CA GLN A 123 -32.13 3.13 11.57
C GLN A 123 -32.29 1.84 12.39
N SER A 124 -33.33 1.05 12.12
CA SER A 124 -33.58 -0.24 12.77
C SER A 124 -32.54 -1.31 12.45
N GLU A 125 -31.81 -1.21 11.33
CA GLU A 125 -30.82 -2.20 10.89
C GLU A 125 -29.38 -1.81 11.26
N ARG A 126 -29.17 -0.55 11.67
CA ARG A 126 -27.85 -0.01 11.98
C ARG A 126 -27.17 -0.74 13.14
N GLU A 127 -27.90 -1.11 14.18
CA GLU A 127 -27.31 -1.84 15.31
C GLU A 127 -26.81 -3.22 14.90
N ALA A 128 -27.62 -3.99 14.17
CA ALA A 128 -27.23 -5.31 13.66
C ALA A 128 -26.03 -5.21 12.69
N TYR A 129 -25.97 -4.14 11.90
CA TYR A 129 -24.81 -3.84 11.06
C TYR A 129 -23.55 -3.60 11.90
N LEU A 130 -23.63 -2.75 12.92
CA LEU A 130 -22.51 -2.48 13.84
C LEU A 130 -22.08 -3.75 14.57
N ASP A 131 -23.00 -4.59 15.03
CA ASP A 131 -22.69 -5.86 15.69
C ASP A 131 -21.88 -6.79 14.78
N ASN A 132 -22.28 -6.89 13.51
CA ASN A 132 -21.55 -7.69 12.54
C ASN A 132 -20.14 -7.11 12.28
N GLN A 133 -20.01 -5.78 12.14
CA GLN A 133 -18.71 -5.12 11.99
C GLN A 133 -17.82 -5.36 13.21
N ILE A 134 -18.35 -5.20 14.42
CA ILE A 134 -17.63 -5.47 15.67
C ILE A 134 -17.13 -6.91 15.71
N ARG A 135 -17.98 -7.88 15.39
CA ARG A 135 -17.61 -9.30 15.35
C ARG A 135 -16.50 -9.57 14.33
N GLN A 136 -16.58 -9.01 13.13
CA GLN A 136 -15.54 -9.13 12.10
C GLN A 136 -14.20 -8.56 12.58
N MET A 137 -14.25 -7.41 13.27
CA MET A 137 -13.06 -6.81 13.85
C MET A 137 -12.49 -7.61 15.02
N GLU A 138 -13.32 -8.25 15.84
CA GLU A 138 -12.85 -9.15 16.89
C GLU A 138 -12.19 -10.41 16.32
N PHE A 139 -12.73 -11.00 15.25
CA PHE A 139 -12.03 -12.10 14.56
C PHE A 139 -10.66 -11.66 14.05
N MET A 140 -10.57 -10.49 13.39
CA MET A 140 -9.28 -9.94 12.98
C MET A 140 -8.35 -9.70 14.18
N ARG A 141 -8.84 -9.09 15.27
CA ARG A 141 -8.05 -8.80 16.47
C ARG A 141 -7.48 -10.08 17.07
N GLN A 142 -8.30 -11.12 17.23
CA GLN A 142 -7.89 -12.42 17.75
C GLN A 142 -6.89 -13.11 16.83
N ALA A 143 -7.13 -13.09 15.51
CA ALA A 143 -6.21 -13.66 14.54
C ALA A 143 -4.85 -12.92 14.52
N PHE A 144 -4.85 -11.59 14.64
CA PHE A 144 -3.63 -10.80 14.76
C PHE A 144 -2.91 -11.04 16.08
N GLU A 145 -3.62 -11.19 17.19
CA GLU A 145 -3.04 -11.51 18.49
C GLU A 145 -2.36 -12.89 18.47
N ALA A 146 -3.02 -13.88 17.87
CA ALA A 146 -2.45 -15.21 17.64
C ALA A 146 -1.26 -15.17 16.66
N GLY A 147 -1.34 -14.36 15.60
CA GLY A 147 -0.23 -14.19 14.65
C GLY A 147 0.96 -13.45 15.27
N LYS A 148 0.71 -12.46 16.13
CA LYS A 148 1.74 -11.68 16.82
C LYS A 148 2.48 -12.52 17.86
N SER A 149 1.80 -13.42 18.58
CA SER A 149 2.49 -14.33 19.50
C SER A 149 3.44 -15.26 18.75
N VAL A 150 3.03 -15.78 17.59
CA VAL A 150 3.88 -16.61 16.71
C VAL A 150 5.03 -15.81 16.10
N MET A 151 4.76 -14.63 15.53
CA MET A 151 5.82 -13.77 14.98
C MET A 151 6.78 -13.26 16.06
N GLY A 152 6.28 -13.00 17.26
CA GLY A 152 7.10 -12.65 18.40
C GLY A 152 8.03 -13.78 18.84
N ALA A 153 7.52 -15.02 18.84
CA ALA A 153 8.31 -16.22 19.11
C ALA A 153 9.41 -16.45 18.05
N ILE A 154 9.20 -16.02 16.81
CA ILE A 154 10.15 -16.12 15.69
C ILE A 154 11.07 -14.87 15.61
N GLY A 155 10.97 -13.94 16.55
CA GLY A 155 11.90 -12.80 16.69
C GLY A 155 11.50 -11.53 15.94
N TRP A 156 10.33 -11.47 15.32
CA TRP A 156 9.81 -10.28 14.64
C TRP A 156 9.29 -9.20 15.61
N SER A 157 8.90 -9.58 16.83
CA SER A 157 8.52 -8.62 17.88
C SER A 157 9.68 -8.22 18.79
N LYS A 158 10.92 -8.64 18.47
CA LYS A 158 12.08 -8.30 19.30
C LYS A 158 12.45 -6.84 19.02
N LYS A 159 12.01 -5.99 19.95
CA LYS A 159 12.60 -4.70 20.31
C LYS A 159 14.10 -4.74 20.02
N LYS A 160 14.61 -3.73 19.30
CA LYS A 160 16.06 -3.56 19.04
C LYS A 160 16.84 -3.82 20.33
N PRO A 161 17.99 -4.53 20.29
CA PRO A 161 18.84 -4.65 21.46
C PRO A 161 19.25 -3.25 21.91
N ASP A 162 19.15 -3.03 23.22
CA ASP A 162 19.61 -1.85 23.90
C ASP A 162 21.06 -1.55 23.50
N VAL A 163 21.26 -0.48 22.72
CA VAL A 163 22.60 0.10 22.57
C VAL A 163 22.82 0.93 23.82
N GLU A 164 23.56 0.34 24.74
CA GLU A 164 24.24 0.99 25.84
C GLU A 164 25.00 2.23 25.31
N SER A 165 24.43 3.41 25.51
CA SER A 165 25.21 4.65 25.44
C SER A 165 24.60 5.74 26.32
N SER A 166 25.40 6.07 27.33
CA SER A 166 25.43 7.34 28.08
C SER A 166 24.30 7.63 29.06
N LYS A 167 24.58 7.23 30.31
CA LYS A 167 24.37 8.06 31.50
C LYS A 167 24.71 9.53 31.19
N ASN A 168 23.71 10.40 31.26
CA ASN A 168 23.75 11.75 31.83
C ASN A 168 22.66 12.61 31.18
N SER A 169 21.52 12.78 31.85
CA SER A 169 20.92 14.10 32.13
C SER A 169 19.59 13.92 32.85
N ALA A 170 19.54 14.43 34.08
CA ALA A 170 18.32 14.63 34.82
C ALA A 170 17.51 15.79 34.21
N VAL A 171 16.20 15.77 34.49
CA VAL A 171 15.19 16.82 34.28
C VAL A 171 14.53 16.84 32.89
N ALA A 172 13.34 16.24 32.79
CA ALA A 172 12.10 17.00 32.54
C ALA A 172 10.85 16.11 32.71
N LYS A 173 9.85 16.71 33.33
CA LYS A 173 8.52 16.20 33.69
C LYS A 173 7.62 16.01 32.46
N ASN A 174 6.78 14.98 32.57
CA ASN A 174 5.35 14.94 32.19
C ASN A 174 5.00 15.01 30.68
N GLY A 175 4.47 13.91 30.15
CA GLY A 175 3.84 13.86 28.83
C GLY A 175 3.51 12.43 28.45
N GLY A 176 2.31 11.97 28.81
CA GLY A 176 1.82 10.62 28.54
C GLY A 176 2.11 10.18 27.11
N GLU A 177 2.87 9.08 27.02
CA GLU A 177 3.19 8.38 25.79
C GLU A 177 1.89 7.89 25.16
N LYS A 178 1.27 8.74 24.33
CA LYS A 178 0.09 8.35 23.57
C LYS A 178 0.54 7.26 22.62
N ASP A 179 0.10 6.03 22.88
CA ASP A 179 0.19 4.87 22.02
C ASP A 179 -0.53 5.13 20.69
N GLY A 180 0.13 5.92 19.84
CA GLY A 180 -0.20 6.07 18.45
C GLY A 180 0.21 4.81 17.68
N PRO A 181 -0.42 4.55 16.53
CA PRO A 181 -0.01 3.45 15.67
C PRO A 181 1.50 3.54 15.35
N PRO A 182 2.20 2.41 15.15
CA PRO A 182 3.67 2.34 15.06
C PRO A 182 4.31 3.34 14.08
N TRP A 183 3.58 3.77 13.04
CA TRP A 183 4.05 4.75 12.05
C TRP A 183 4.08 6.21 12.53
N THR A 184 3.60 6.51 13.74
CA THR A 184 3.57 7.86 14.34
C THR A 184 4.53 8.05 15.51
N LYS A 185 5.11 6.96 16.05
CA LYS A 185 5.87 6.96 17.31
C LYS A 185 7.17 7.77 17.28
N ASN A 186 7.70 8.10 16.10
CA ASN A 186 8.96 8.85 15.92
C ASN A 186 8.80 10.22 15.21
N ARG A 187 7.58 10.76 15.05
CA ARG A 187 7.37 12.01 14.32
C ARG A 187 7.27 13.22 15.25
N SER A 188 7.86 14.36 14.84
CA SER A 188 7.76 15.62 15.59
C SER A 188 6.31 16.13 15.65
N GLU A 189 6.02 17.06 16.57
CA GLU A 189 4.68 17.67 16.65
C GLU A 189 4.27 18.36 15.35
N ASP A 190 5.22 19.05 14.71
CA ASP A 190 5.00 19.72 13.44
C ASP A 190 4.68 18.73 12.32
N GLU A 191 5.38 17.60 12.25
CA GLU A 191 5.09 16.54 11.26
C GLU A 191 3.72 15.90 11.50
N ARG A 192 3.33 15.70 12.77
CA ARG A 192 1.99 15.21 13.12
C ARG A 192 0.92 16.22 12.71
N ASN A 193 1.14 17.51 12.96
CA ASN A 193 0.22 18.58 12.59
C ASN A 193 0.11 18.72 11.07
N ALA A 194 1.23 18.69 10.34
CA ALA A 194 1.25 18.70 8.89
C ALA A 194 0.52 17.49 8.29
N TRP A 195 0.70 16.31 8.88
CA TRP A 195 -0.03 15.11 8.46
C TRP A 195 -1.54 15.23 8.73
N ARG A 196 -1.96 15.72 9.91
CA ARG A 196 -3.38 15.97 10.21
C ARG A 196 -3.98 16.99 9.27
N LYS A 197 -3.26 18.09 9.00
CA LYS A 197 -3.68 19.12 8.05
C LYS A 197 -3.86 18.52 6.66
N LYS A 198 -2.88 17.74 6.19
CA LYS A 198 -2.97 17.02 4.90
C LYS A 198 -4.16 16.08 4.82
N MET A 199 -4.53 15.43 5.93
CA MET A 199 -5.74 14.60 5.99
C MET A 199 -7.01 15.46 5.93
N ILE A 200 -7.07 16.55 6.71
CA ILE A 200 -8.19 17.49 6.72
C ILE A 200 -8.41 18.10 5.33
N ASP A 201 -7.35 18.56 4.68
CA ASP A 201 -7.39 19.17 3.35
C ASP A 201 -7.89 18.18 2.27
N ARG A 202 -7.82 16.86 2.53
CA ARG A 202 -8.25 15.80 1.61
C ARG A 202 -9.67 15.30 1.86
N THR A 203 -10.31 15.70 2.96
CA THR A 203 -11.63 15.21 3.36
C THR A 203 -12.61 16.37 3.51
N THR A 204 -13.82 16.24 2.97
CA THR A 204 -14.83 17.28 3.11
C THR A 204 -15.33 17.37 4.57
N PRO A 205 -15.90 18.52 5.01
CA PRO A 205 -16.55 18.61 6.31
C PRO A 205 -17.64 17.55 6.51
N GLU A 206 -18.44 17.27 5.48
CA GLU A 206 -19.49 16.25 5.53
C GLU A 206 -18.93 14.84 5.69
N GLN A 207 -17.90 14.48 4.91
CA GLN A 207 -17.21 13.19 5.08
C GLN A 207 -16.67 13.06 6.51
N ARG A 208 -16.01 14.09 7.05
CA ARG A 208 -15.50 14.05 8.43
C ARG A 208 -16.61 13.87 9.47
N ALA A 209 -17.76 14.50 9.27
CA ALA A 209 -18.91 14.32 10.15
C ALA A 209 -19.46 12.88 10.10
N LYS A 210 -19.62 12.30 8.89
CA LYS A 210 -20.04 10.90 8.70
C LYS A 210 -19.09 9.92 9.36
N PHE A 211 -17.80 10.08 9.14
CA PHE A 211 -16.77 9.25 9.79
C PHE A 211 -16.81 9.40 11.31
N GLY A 212 -16.89 10.63 11.83
CA GLY A 212 -16.94 10.90 13.26
C GLY A 212 -18.16 10.29 13.94
N GLU A 213 -19.34 10.41 13.33
CA GLU A 213 -20.58 9.81 13.82
C GLU A 213 -20.54 8.29 13.76
N TYR A 214 -20.07 7.72 12.64
CA TYR A 214 -19.90 6.26 12.52
C TYR A 214 -19.00 5.69 13.60
N PHE A 215 -17.81 6.28 13.82
CA PHE A 215 -16.89 5.80 14.87
C PHE A 215 -17.43 6.01 16.28
N SER A 216 -18.21 7.07 16.50
CA SER A 216 -18.88 7.31 17.79
C SER A 216 -19.97 6.26 18.04
N ALA A 217 -20.77 5.91 17.03
CA ALA A 217 -21.77 4.85 17.11
C ALA A 217 -21.14 3.47 17.33
N MET A 218 -20.08 3.16 16.58
CA MET A 218 -19.25 1.95 16.77
C MET A 218 -18.70 1.84 18.20
N LYS A 219 -18.18 2.95 18.74
CA LYS A 219 -17.65 2.98 20.12
C LYS A 219 -18.76 2.72 21.13
N ARG A 220 -19.89 3.41 21.03
CA ARG A 220 -21.05 3.24 21.91
C ARG A 220 -21.55 1.80 21.89
N ARG A 221 -21.74 1.24 20.69
CA ARG A 221 -22.22 -0.14 20.55
C ARG A 221 -21.26 -1.17 21.16
N ARG A 222 -19.96 -0.94 21.01
CA ARG A 222 -18.93 -1.79 21.62
C ARG A 222 -18.95 -1.74 23.15
N GLU A 223 -19.18 -0.55 23.72
CA GLU A 223 -19.37 -0.36 25.16
C GLU A 223 -20.64 -1.07 25.67
N GLU A 224 -21.76 -0.98 24.94
CA GLU A 224 -23.00 -1.71 25.24
C GLU A 224 -22.79 -3.24 25.24
N LEU A 225 -21.94 -3.75 24.34
CA LEU A 225 -21.54 -5.17 24.28
C LEU A 225 -20.50 -5.57 25.35
N GLY A 226 -20.06 -4.63 26.21
CA GLY A 226 -19.06 -4.90 27.25
C GLY A 226 -17.64 -5.12 26.71
N LEU A 227 -17.37 -4.73 25.46
CA LEU A 227 -16.06 -4.88 24.83
C LEU A 227 -15.16 -3.66 25.10
N PRO A 228 -13.83 -3.83 25.24
CA PRO A 228 -12.90 -2.74 25.54
C PRO A 228 -12.84 -1.72 24.39
N SER A 229 -12.75 -0.43 24.69
CA SER A 229 -12.74 0.62 23.66
C SER A 229 -11.50 0.56 22.74
N TRP A 230 -11.64 1.07 21.51
CA TRP A 230 -10.52 1.17 20.56
C TRP A 230 -9.42 2.08 21.11
N GLY A 231 -8.20 1.54 21.28
CA GLY A 231 -7.01 2.33 21.62
C GLY A 231 -6.71 2.52 23.12
N GLN A 232 -7.15 1.61 23.99
CA GLN A 232 -6.77 1.62 25.41
C GLN A 232 -6.41 0.22 25.93
N LYS A 233 -5.15 0.05 26.35
CA LYS A 233 -4.79 -0.04 27.76
C LYS A 233 -3.75 1.03 28.04
#